data_AF-A0A2D7UE21-F1
#
_entry.id   AF-A0A2D7UE21-F1
#
_cell.length_a   1.000
_cell.length_b   1.000
_cell.length_c   1.000
_cell.angle_alpha   90.00
_cell.angle_beta   90.00
_cell.angle_gamma   90.00
#
_symmetry.space_group_name_H-M   'P 1'
#
loop_
_entity.id
_entity.type
_entity.pdbx_description
1 polymer ?
#
loop_
_entity_poly.entity_id
_entity_poly.type
_entity_poly.pdbx_seq_one_letter_code
_entity_poly.pdbx_strand_id
1 'polypeptide(L)'
;MPEATAPLFVNCMLIDFTSENDLDLYLKTREEMMTPAIYDKLAKAGLMRQVVSKVWNKDQHRLSVVFEYRSQEAFLNCREIWDGEVAKSPFLTRFAMKRQNNRGVVVSEFVAGR
;
A
#
# COMPACT_ATOMS: atom_id res chain seq x y z
N MET A 1 3.01 12.87 -23.43
CA MET A 1 2.82 12.06 -22.20
C MET A 1 1.33 11.79 -22.11
N PRO A 2 0.87 10.55 -21.85
CA PRO A 2 -0.55 10.32 -21.66
C PRO A 2 -1.04 11.17 -20.47
N GLU A 3 -2.20 11.77 -20.62
CA GLU A 3 -2.86 12.57 -19.60
C GLU A 3 -2.99 11.75 -18.31
N ALA A 4 -2.54 12.30 -17.18
CA ALA A 4 -2.58 11.58 -15.92
C ALA A 4 -4.05 11.42 -15.48
N THR A 5 -4.60 10.23 -15.68
CA THR A 5 -5.97 9.91 -15.27
C THR A 5 -6.10 9.97 -13.74
N ALA A 6 -7.25 10.43 -13.26
CA ALA A 6 -7.57 10.43 -11.83
C ALA A 6 -7.73 8.99 -11.30
N PRO A 7 -7.33 8.70 -10.05
CA PRO A 7 -7.66 7.42 -9.42
C PRO A 7 -9.17 7.30 -9.22
N LEU A 8 -9.72 6.14 -9.57
CA LEU A 8 -11.15 5.84 -9.38
C LEU A 8 -11.40 4.95 -8.15
N PHE A 9 -10.35 4.35 -7.59
CA PHE A 9 -10.44 3.44 -6.45
C PHE A 9 -9.25 3.62 -5.50
N VAL A 10 -9.50 3.52 -4.20
CA VAL A 10 -8.48 3.69 -3.15
C VAL A 10 -8.57 2.59 -2.09
N ASN A 11 -7.42 2.21 -1.54
CA ASN A 11 -7.34 1.44 -0.29
C ASN A 11 -6.48 2.20 0.73
N CYS A 12 -7.08 2.53 1.87
CA CYS A 12 -6.41 3.10 3.02
C CYS A 12 -6.21 2.00 4.07
N MET A 13 -4.99 1.48 4.14
CA MET A 13 -4.60 0.43 5.07
C MET A 13 -3.92 1.04 6.30
N LEU A 14 -4.25 0.53 7.48
CA LEU A 14 -3.50 0.76 8.71
C LEU A 14 -2.78 -0.54 9.10
N ILE A 15 -1.53 -0.41 9.54
CA ILE A 15 -0.72 -1.52 10.05
C ILE A 15 -0.27 -1.15 11.46
N ASP A 16 -0.70 -1.94 12.44
CA ASP A 16 -0.26 -1.84 13.83
C ASP A 16 0.83 -2.85 14.11
N PHE A 17 1.91 -2.39 14.76
CA PHE A 17 3.03 -3.19 15.21
C PHE A 17 3.02 -3.32 16.74
N THR A 18 3.63 -4.40 17.24
CA THR A 18 3.81 -4.65 18.68
C THR A 18 4.84 -3.75 19.35
N SER A 19 5.80 -3.23 18.58
CA SER A 19 6.85 -2.34 19.07
C SER A 19 7.33 -1.37 18.01
N GLU A 20 7.97 -0.28 18.44
CA GLU A 20 8.61 0.69 17.55
C GLU A 20 9.76 0.07 16.76
N ASN A 21 10.53 -0.81 17.40
CA ASN A 21 11.65 -1.51 16.76
C ASN A 21 11.18 -2.40 15.61
N ASP A 22 10.04 -3.08 15.76
CA ASP A 22 9.44 -3.89 14.69
C ASP A 22 9.00 -3.01 13.51
N LEU A 23 8.38 -1.87 13.80
CA LEU A 23 7.98 -0.89 12.77
C LEU A 23 9.19 -0.37 12.00
N ASP A 24 10.23 0.08 12.70
CA ASP A 24 11.42 0.63 12.09
C ASP A 24 12.19 -0.43 11.29
N LEU A 25 12.29 -1.65 11.80
CA LEU A 25 12.89 -2.77 11.08
C LEU A 25 12.07 -3.12 9.83
N TYR A 26 10.74 -3.16 9.94
CA TYR A 26 9.85 -3.39 8.81
C TYR A 26 10.10 -2.36 7.70
N LEU A 27 10.20 -1.07 8.04
CA LEU A 27 10.47 -0.01 7.06
C LEU A 27 11.84 -0.17 6.39
N LYS A 28 12.90 -0.43 7.17
CA LYS A 28 14.27 -0.58 6.66
C LYS A 28 14.44 -1.78 5.74
N THR A 29 13.68 -2.84 5.95
CA THR A 29 13.82 -4.11 5.24
C THR A 29 12.68 -4.40 4.26
N ARG A 30 11.72 -3.47 4.12
CA ARG A 30 10.53 -3.65 3.29
C ARG A 30 10.82 -3.99 1.83
N GLU A 31 11.95 -3.53 1.29
CA GLU A 31 12.37 -3.82 -0.09
C GLU A 31 12.64 -5.30 -0.35
N GLU A 32 12.92 -6.10 0.68
CA GLU A 32 13.04 -7.57 0.56
C GLU A 32 11.73 -8.21 0.04
N MET A 33 10.59 -7.62 0.38
CA MET A 33 9.27 -8.04 -0.06
C MET A 33 8.75 -7.19 -1.23
N MET A 34 8.97 -5.87 -1.16
CA MET A 34 8.50 -4.89 -2.13
C MET A 34 9.61 -4.47 -3.08
N THR A 35 10.04 -5.41 -3.92
CA THR A 35 11.11 -5.18 -4.89
C THR A 35 10.64 -4.29 -6.06
N PRO A 36 11.57 -3.69 -6.82
CA PRO A 36 11.23 -2.97 -8.05
C PRO A 36 10.39 -3.82 -9.02
N ALA A 37 10.69 -5.11 -9.15
CA ALA A 37 9.93 -6.02 -10.02
C ALA A 37 8.46 -6.21 -9.57
N ILE A 38 8.20 -6.22 -8.26
CA ILE A 38 6.83 -6.25 -7.73
C ILE A 38 6.10 -4.94 -8.05
N TYR A 39 6.76 -3.79 -7.88
CA TYR A 39 6.17 -2.51 -8.25
C TYR A 39 5.87 -2.41 -9.74
N ASP A 40 6.75 -2.92 -10.61
CA ASP A 40 6.51 -2.95 -12.05
C ASP A 40 5.27 -3.77 -12.42
N LYS A 41 5.09 -4.94 -11.78
CA LYS A 41 3.88 -5.77 -11.98
C LYS A 41 2.63 -5.03 -11.51
N LEU A 42 2.67 -4.42 -10.32
CA LEU A 42 1.55 -3.67 -9.76
C LEU A 42 1.19 -2.45 -10.61
N ALA A 43 2.18 -1.71 -11.11
CA ALA A 43 1.97 -0.56 -11.97
C ALA A 43 1.27 -0.97 -13.28
N LYS A 44 1.73 -2.04 -13.93
CA LYS A 44 1.07 -2.61 -15.12
C LYS A 44 -0.36 -3.07 -14.82
N ALA A 45 -0.58 -3.69 -13.66
CA ALA A 45 -1.91 -4.09 -13.19
C ALA A 45 -2.84 -2.92 -12.84
N GLY A 46 -2.30 -1.71 -12.65
CA GLY A 46 -3.05 -0.46 -12.51
C GLY A 46 -3.02 0.20 -11.14
N LEU A 47 -2.04 -0.16 -10.30
CA LEU A 47 -1.62 0.68 -9.18
C LEU A 47 -1.01 1.97 -9.72
N MET A 48 -1.54 3.11 -9.29
CA MET A 48 -1.09 4.43 -9.72
C MET A 48 -0.10 5.03 -8.73
N ARG A 49 -0.35 4.83 -7.43
CA ARG A 49 0.46 5.39 -6.35
C ARG A 49 0.37 4.54 -5.11
N GLN A 50 1.48 4.45 -4.38
CA GLN A 50 1.52 3.97 -3.01
C GLN A 50 2.21 5.01 -2.13
N VAL A 51 1.63 5.31 -0.98
CA VAL A 51 2.26 6.14 0.06
C VAL A 51 2.29 5.35 1.35
N VAL A 52 3.46 5.27 1.98
CA VAL A 52 3.64 4.71 3.33
C VAL A 52 4.00 5.86 4.25
N SER A 53 3.25 6.05 5.33
CA SER A 53 3.47 7.12 6.31
C SER A 53 3.50 6.56 7.72
N LYS A 54 4.38 7.09 8.57
CA LYS A 54 4.40 6.81 10.01
C LYS A 54 3.39 7.73 10.71
N VAL A 55 2.48 7.14 11.49
CA VAL A 55 1.48 7.92 12.24
C VAL A 55 2.16 8.50 13.48
N TRP A 56 2.04 9.82 13.67
CA TRP A 56 2.79 10.55 14.70
C TRP A 56 1.93 11.02 15.88
N ASN A 57 0.60 11.04 15.74
CA ASN A 57 -0.32 11.66 16.70
C ASN A 57 -1.11 10.65 17.54
N LYS A 58 -0.59 9.42 17.69
CA LYS A 58 -1.22 8.32 18.41
C LYS A 58 -0.17 7.50 19.15
N ASP A 59 -0.56 6.90 20.28
CA ASP A 59 0.31 6.05 21.10
C ASP A 59 0.54 4.64 20.50
N GLN A 60 0.05 4.38 19.28
CA GLN A 60 0.29 3.12 18.57
C GLN A 60 1.51 3.21 17.65
N HIS A 61 2.30 2.14 17.58
CA HIS A 61 3.31 1.93 16.54
C HIS A 61 2.61 1.61 15.22
N ARG A 62 2.21 2.66 14.48
CA ARG A 62 1.31 2.53 13.34
C ARG A 62 1.87 3.14 12.06
N LEU A 63 1.68 2.39 10.97
CA LEU A 63 1.79 2.91 9.61
C LEU A 63 0.41 3.11 8.99
N SER A 64 0.26 4.18 8.22
CA SER A 64 -0.85 4.32 7.26
C SER A 64 -0.30 4.14 5.84
N VAL A 65 -0.95 3.30 5.05
CA VAL A 65 -0.60 3.03 3.66
C VAL A 65 -1.78 3.36 2.76
N VAL A 66 -1.58 4.26 1.81
CA VAL A 66 -2.57 4.60 0.79
C VAL A 66 -2.16 3.98 -0.52
N PHE A 67 -3.09 3.29 -1.16
CA PHE A 67 -2.96 2.76 -2.51
C PHE A 67 -4.03 3.37 -3.40
N GLU A 68 -3.61 3.98 -4.51
CA GLU A 68 -4.50 4.58 -5.50
C GLU A 68 -4.48 3.72 -6.77
N TYR A 69 -5.64 3.41 -7.31
CA TYR A 69 -5.80 2.55 -8.49
C TYR A 69 -6.65 3.25 -9.55
N ARG A 70 -6.37 2.94 -10.81
CA ARG A 70 -7.13 3.49 -11.95
C ARG A 70 -8.59 3.02 -12.00
N SER A 71 -8.92 1.90 -11.36
CA SER A 71 -10.28 1.33 -11.30
C SER A 71 -10.40 0.27 -10.21
N GLN A 72 -11.64 -0.17 -9.92
CA GLN A 72 -11.88 -1.32 -9.04
C GLN A 72 -11.30 -2.62 -9.62
N GLU A 73 -11.36 -2.81 -10.95
CA GLU A 73 -10.75 -3.94 -11.64
C GLU A 73 -9.22 -3.94 -11.46
N ALA A 74 -8.58 -2.78 -11.58
CA ALA A 74 -7.14 -2.65 -11.33
C ALA A 74 -6.76 -3.04 -9.90
N PHE A 75 -7.61 -2.71 -8.91
CA PHE A 75 -7.43 -3.19 -7.55
C PHE A 75 -7.49 -4.73 -7.47
N LEU A 76 -8.46 -5.37 -8.14
CA LEU A 76 -8.58 -6.84 -8.16
C LEU A 76 -7.36 -7.50 -8.82
N ASN A 77 -6.89 -6.98 -9.95
CA ASN A 77 -5.68 -7.47 -10.62
C ASN A 77 -4.43 -7.31 -9.74
N CYS A 78 -4.29 -6.15 -9.06
CA CYS A 78 -3.22 -5.96 -8.10
C CYS A 78 -3.33 -6.94 -6.92
N ARG A 79 -4.56 -7.21 -6.45
CA ARG A 79 -4.80 -8.14 -5.34
C ARG A 79 -4.32 -9.55 -5.65
N GLU A 80 -4.45 -10.02 -6.89
CA GLU A 80 -3.91 -11.33 -7.29
C GLU A 80 -2.38 -11.39 -7.13
N ILE A 81 -1.67 -10.30 -7.47
CA ILE A 81 -0.22 -10.19 -7.25
C ILE A 81 0.10 -10.14 -5.75
N TRP A 82 -0.67 -9.37 -4.98
CA TRP A 82 -0.53 -9.31 -3.52
C TRP A 82 -0.70 -10.69 -2.88
N ASP A 83 -1.79 -11.38 -3.17
CA ASP A 83 -2.12 -12.68 -2.58
C ASP A 83 -1.21 -13.80 -3.12
N GLY A 84 -0.78 -13.68 -4.38
CA GLY A 84 0.03 -14.66 -5.09
C GLY A 84 1.51 -14.64 -4.76
N GLU A 85 2.09 -13.45 -4.51
CA GLU A 85 3.53 -13.25 -4.35
C GLU A 85 3.86 -12.60 -3.00
N VAL A 86 3.30 -11.43 -2.72
CA VAL A 86 3.68 -10.64 -1.53
C VAL A 86 3.25 -11.31 -0.23
N ALA A 87 1.99 -11.76 -0.17
CA ALA A 87 1.40 -12.39 1.01
C ALA A 87 2.09 -13.72 1.36
N LYS A 88 2.76 -14.34 0.39
CA LYS A 88 3.53 -15.58 0.58
C LYS A 88 5.00 -15.33 0.94
N SER A 89 5.45 -14.07 0.96
CA SER A 89 6.82 -13.76 1.34
C SER A 89 7.08 -14.16 2.79
N PRO A 90 8.13 -14.95 3.08
CA PRO A 90 8.55 -15.26 4.44
C PRO A 90 8.88 -14.00 5.26
N PHE A 91 9.16 -12.87 4.60
CA PHE A 91 9.34 -11.58 5.24
C PHE A 91 8.20 -11.23 6.20
N LEU A 92 6.94 -11.49 5.80
CA LEU A 92 5.78 -11.11 6.60
C LEU A 92 5.65 -11.89 7.91
N THR A 93 6.24 -13.09 8.00
CA THR A 93 6.16 -13.90 9.22
C THR A 93 7.10 -13.40 10.33
N ARG A 94 8.04 -12.51 10.00
CA ARG A 94 8.99 -11.90 10.96
C ARG A 94 8.34 -10.91 11.91
N PHE A 95 7.15 -10.40 11.61
CA PHE A 95 6.52 -9.31 12.34
C PHE A 95 5.11 -9.69 12.79
N ALA A 96 4.83 -9.51 14.09
CA ALA A 96 3.47 -9.56 14.60
C ALA A 96 2.75 -8.24 14.26
N MET A 97 1.90 -8.26 13.23
CA MET A 97 1.21 -7.07 12.73
C MET A 97 -0.30 -7.27 12.60
N LYS A 98 -1.09 -6.24 12.92
CA LYS A 98 -2.53 -6.20 12.63
C LYS A 98 -2.80 -5.24 11.48
N ARG A 99 -3.50 -5.72 10.45
CA ARG A 99 -3.87 -4.93 9.27
C ARG A 99 -5.35 -4.62 9.25
N GLN A 100 -5.71 -3.37 8.97
CA GLN A 100 -7.08 -2.93 8.73
C GLN A 100 -7.12 -2.28 7.34
N ASN A 101 -8.08 -2.66 6.50
CA ASN A 101 -8.20 -2.13 5.14
C ASN A 101 -9.52 -1.40 4.98
N ASN A 102 -9.46 -0.18 4.46
CA ASN A 102 -10.63 0.62 4.12
C ASN A 102 -10.59 0.91 2.62
N ARG A 103 -11.47 0.24 1.87
CA ARG A 103 -11.50 0.31 0.40
C ARG A 103 -12.71 1.10 -0.05
N GLY A 104 -12.53 1.95 -1.06
CA GLY A 104 -13.61 2.80 -1.55
C GLY A 104 -13.42 3.24 -2.99
N VAL A 105 -14.55 3.57 -3.62
CA VAL A 105 -14.60 4.31 -4.88
C VAL A 105 -14.35 5.78 -4.57
N VAL A 106 -13.52 6.44 -5.37
CA VAL A 106 -13.24 7.88 -5.22
C VAL A 106 -14.48 8.68 -5.61
N VAL A 107 -14.95 9.55 -4.71
CA VAL A 107 -16.16 10.38 -4.93
C VAL A 107 -15.81 11.83 -5.28
N SER A 108 -14.68 12.33 -4.76
CA SER A 108 -14.19 13.68 -5.03
C SER A 108 -12.67 13.68 -4.90
N GLU A 109 -12.00 14.45 -5.75
CA GLU A 109 -10.55 14.63 -5.74
C GLU A 109 -10.24 16.11 -6.00
N PHE A 110 -9.23 16.62 -5.30
CA PHE A 110 -8.62 17.91 -5.57
C PHE A 110 -7.12 17.72 -5.78
N VAL A 111 -6.60 18.28 -6.87
CA VAL A 111 -5.17 18.28 -7.16
C VAL A 111 -4.70 19.73 -7.26
N ALA A 112 -3.87 20.16 -6.30
CA ALA A 112 -3.29 21.50 -6.33
C ALA A 112 -2.23 21.60 -7.44
N GLY A 113 -2.36 22.57 -8.33
CA GLY A 113 -1.31 22.92 -9.29
C GLY A 113 -1.05 21.88 -10.40
N ARG A 114 -2.03 21.03 -10.71
CA ARG A 114 -2.14 20.42 -12.05
C ARG A 114 -2.92 21.35 -12.98
#